data_AF-A0AAV0U2Z9-F1
#
_entry.id   AF-A0AAV0U2Z9-F1
#
_cell.length_a   1.000
_cell.length_b   1.000
_cell.length_c   1.000
_cell.angle_alpha   90.00
_cell.angle_beta   90.00
_cell.angle_gamma   90.00
#
_symmetry.space_group_name_H-M   'P 1'
#
loop_
_entity.id
_entity.type
_entity.pdbx_description
1 polymer ?
#
loop_
_entity_poly.entity_id
_entity_poly.type
_entity_poly.pdbx_seq_one_letter_code
_entity_poly.pdbx_strand_id
1 'polypeptide(L)'
;MQSERSGLFDRQELQQQVDSSAPEALIVKKQICDAFCSLEPTQALANLRLVQQNKEAAEELLEETYRRLTEHCTEESFPSLEFRTATGKMLIEVERYEQACDVLEGVMQEDDENAELWFLVATCYRAMDDLPNALEFFEKCRRMLTKMKKELRHDFYLDDQLETAGDDSGDAKSVGQQDVEMKE
;
A
#
# COMPACT_ATOMS: atom_id res chain seq x y z
N MET A 1 -47.47 36.21 -8.48
CA MET A 1 -46.23 37.00 -8.68
C MET A 1 -45.52 37.09 -7.34
N GLN A 2 -44.20 37.01 -7.41
CA GLN A 2 -43.22 36.68 -6.36
C GLN A 2 -42.95 37.80 -5.34
N SER A 3 -42.16 37.40 -4.33
CA SER A 3 -41.17 38.17 -3.55
C SER A 3 -41.67 38.93 -2.32
N GLU A 4 -41.00 38.94 -1.16
CA GLU A 4 -39.83 38.25 -0.59
C GLU A 4 -39.55 38.93 0.77
N ARG A 5 -38.74 38.29 1.63
CA ARG A 5 -38.09 38.81 2.86
C ARG A 5 -38.97 38.86 4.13
N SER A 6 -38.50 38.42 5.29
CA SER A 6 -37.19 37.84 5.66
C SER A 6 -37.32 37.27 7.06
N GLY A 7 -37.03 35.97 7.20
CA GLY A 7 -36.84 35.32 8.48
C GLY A 7 -35.58 35.87 9.17
N LEU A 8 -35.78 36.78 10.11
CA LEU A 8 -34.85 37.14 11.17
C LEU A 8 -35.45 36.56 12.45
N PHE A 9 -35.28 35.25 12.65
CA PHE A 9 -35.46 34.61 13.95
C PHE A 9 -34.20 33.79 14.24
N ASP A 10 -33.37 34.41 15.05
CA ASP A 10 -32.50 33.85 16.09
C ASP A 10 -31.44 32.81 15.70
N ARG A 11 -30.32 33.37 15.22
CA ARG A 11 -28.97 32.78 15.21
C ARG A 11 -28.49 32.26 16.57
N GLN A 12 -29.21 32.54 17.65
CA GLN A 12 -28.83 32.19 19.03
C GLN A 12 -29.53 30.91 19.53
N GLU A 13 -30.66 30.48 18.92
CA GLU A 13 -31.31 29.21 19.27
C GLU A 13 -30.74 28.00 18.50
N LEU A 14 -30.16 28.22 17.31
CA LEU A 14 -29.49 27.16 16.53
C LEU A 14 -28.16 26.67 17.14
N GLN A 15 -27.67 27.32 18.20
CA GLN A 15 -26.44 26.93 18.90
C GLN A 15 -26.71 25.95 20.07
N GLN A 16 -27.97 25.65 20.38
CA GLN A 16 -28.35 24.96 21.61
C GLN A 16 -29.19 23.70 21.35
N GLN A 17 -28.66 22.78 20.55
CA GLN A 17 -28.88 21.31 20.64
C GLN A 17 -28.26 20.63 19.42
N VAL A 18 -26.94 20.48 19.41
CA VAL A 18 -26.30 19.41 18.63
C VAL A 18 -25.43 18.67 19.62
N ASP A 19 -26.02 17.64 20.22
CA ASP A 19 -25.26 16.67 21.00
C ASP A 19 -24.21 16.05 20.08
N SER A 20 -22.93 16.33 20.37
CA SER A 20 -21.77 15.94 19.57
C SER A 20 -21.52 14.42 19.44
N SER A 21 -22.47 13.60 19.89
CA SER A 21 -22.42 12.13 19.91
C SER A 21 -23.52 11.45 19.08
N ALA A 22 -24.34 12.21 18.33
CA ALA A 22 -25.37 11.62 17.49
C ALA A 22 -24.77 10.86 16.29
N PRO A 23 -25.20 9.62 16.00
CA PRO A 23 -24.64 8.79 14.91
C PRO A 23 -24.80 9.44 13.53
N GLU A 24 -25.81 10.28 13.35
CA GLU A 24 -26.07 11.04 12.12
C GLU A 24 -25.01 12.13 11.87
N ALA A 25 -24.46 12.74 12.94
CA ALA A 25 -23.37 13.71 12.83
C ALA A 25 -22.03 13.04 12.47
N LEU A 26 -21.80 11.79 12.92
CA LEU A 26 -20.64 10.98 12.49
C LEU A 26 -20.75 10.56 11.02
N ILE A 27 -21.95 10.25 10.53
CA ILE A 27 -22.19 9.86 9.13
C ILE A 27 -21.94 11.04 8.19
N VAL A 28 -22.40 12.25 8.54
CA VAL A 28 -22.13 13.47 7.76
C VAL A 28 -20.65 13.85 7.83
N LYS A 29 -19.99 13.67 8.98
CA LYS A 29 -18.55 13.91 9.13
C LYS A 29 -17.71 12.92 8.29
N LYS A 30 -18.14 11.65 8.22
CA LYS A 30 -17.56 10.61 7.36
C LYS A 30 -17.78 10.90 5.88
N GLN A 31 -19.00 11.29 5.48
CA GLN A 31 -19.33 11.65 4.09
C GLN A 31 -18.65 12.94 3.59
N ILE A 32 -18.39 13.93 4.46
CA ILE A 32 -17.60 15.13 4.12
C ILE A 32 -16.11 14.79 3.99
N CYS A 33 -15.60 13.82 4.75
CA CYS A 33 -14.27 13.24 4.55
C CYS A 33 -14.20 12.53 3.19
N ASP A 34 -15.15 11.66 2.88
CA ASP A 34 -15.16 10.87 1.63
C ASP A 34 -15.28 11.72 0.35
N ALA A 35 -15.85 12.93 0.42
CA ALA A 35 -16.00 13.83 -0.73
C ALA A 35 -14.80 14.78 -0.96
N PHE A 36 -13.93 14.99 0.04
CA PHE A 36 -12.78 15.92 -0.03
C PHE A 36 -11.40 15.26 0.26
N CYS A 37 -11.38 14.00 0.68
CA CYS A 37 -10.17 13.27 1.10
C CYS A 37 -9.60 12.35 0.01
N SER A 38 -9.61 12.79 -1.26
CA SER A 38 -8.88 12.04 -2.28
C SER A 38 -7.39 12.41 -2.18
N LEU A 39 -6.67 11.70 -1.31
CA LEU A 39 -5.20 11.74 -1.25
C LEU A 39 -4.59 11.37 -2.62
N GLU A 40 -5.32 10.58 -3.40
CA GLU A 40 -5.00 10.14 -4.76
C GLU A 40 -4.74 11.31 -5.75
N PRO A 41 -5.64 12.29 -5.98
CA PRO A 41 -5.34 13.47 -6.79
C PRO A 41 -4.14 14.29 -6.33
N THR A 42 -3.94 14.46 -5.03
CA THR A 42 -2.79 15.24 -4.52
C THR A 42 -1.48 14.52 -4.79
N GLN A 43 -1.42 13.21 -4.52
CA GLN A 43 -0.27 12.37 -4.85
C GLN A 43 -0.03 12.31 -6.36
N ALA A 44 -1.07 12.12 -7.17
CA ALA A 44 -0.94 12.10 -8.63
C ALA A 44 -0.43 13.44 -9.18
N LEU A 45 -0.89 14.56 -8.63
CA LEU A 45 -0.38 15.88 -8.98
C LEU A 45 1.07 16.06 -8.55
N ALA A 46 1.45 15.61 -7.35
CA ALA A 46 2.84 15.62 -6.90
C ALA A 46 3.74 14.81 -7.85
N ASN A 47 3.28 13.64 -8.31
CA ASN A 47 4.01 12.82 -9.26
C ASN A 47 4.18 13.53 -10.61
N LEU A 48 3.12 14.19 -11.08
CA LEU A 48 3.22 15.05 -12.26
C LEU A 48 4.25 16.17 -12.10
N ARG A 49 4.34 16.78 -10.90
CA ARG A 49 5.34 17.83 -10.60
C ARG A 49 6.77 17.26 -10.59
N LEU A 50 6.97 16.07 -10.04
CA LEU A 50 8.26 15.37 -10.08
C LEU A 50 8.70 15.08 -11.52
N VAL A 51 7.79 14.58 -12.36
CA VAL A 51 8.06 14.35 -13.80
C VAL A 51 8.41 15.65 -14.53
N GLN A 52 7.79 16.77 -14.14
CA GLN A 52 8.11 18.11 -14.64
C GLN A 52 9.42 18.69 -14.09
N GLN A 53 10.19 17.94 -13.28
CA GLN A 53 11.39 18.40 -12.59
C GLN A 53 11.13 19.58 -11.63
N ASN A 54 9.89 19.76 -11.19
CA ASN A 54 9.50 20.78 -10.23
C ASN A 54 9.36 20.14 -8.84
N LYS A 55 10.49 19.94 -8.17
CA LYS A 55 10.55 19.31 -6.84
C LYS A 55 9.90 20.16 -5.75
N GLU A 56 10.07 21.48 -5.80
CA GLU A 56 9.50 22.40 -4.79
C GLU A 56 7.97 22.30 -4.75
N ALA A 57 7.30 22.36 -5.90
CA ALA A 57 5.85 22.22 -5.95
C ALA A 57 5.37 20.79 -5.62
N ALA A 58 6.20 19.77 -5.87
CA ALA A 58 5.88 18.40 -5.47
C ALA A 58 5.96 18.24 -3.95
N GLU A 59 6.96 18.85 -3.30
CA GLU A 59 7.18 18.80 -1.86
C GLU A 59 5.99 19.38 -1.10
N GLU A 60 5.47 20.54 -1.50
CA GLU A 60 4.29 21.15 -0.87
C GLU A 60 3.07 20.22 -0.88
N LEU A 61 2.85 19.53 -2.01
CA LEU A 61 1.74 18.59 -2.17
C LEU A 61 1.97 17.30 -1.35
N LEU A 62 3.21 16.84 -1.25
CA LEU A 62 3.59 15.67 -0.48
C LEU A 62 3.52 15.93 1.02
N GLU A 63 3.87 17.13 1.48
CA GLU A 63 3.73 17.52 2.88
C GLU A 63 2.26 17.58 3.31
N GLU A 64 1.37 18.08 2.44
CA GLU A 64 -0.08 17.98 2.63
C GLU A 64 -0.55 16.53 2.71
N THR A 65 -0.05 15.67 1.82
CA THR A 65 -0.40 14.25 1.79
C THR A 65 0.05 13.54 3.06
N TYR A 66 1.30 13.76 3.48
CA TYR A 66 1.87 13.19 4.70
C TYR A 66 1.10 13.61 5.95
N ARG A 67 0.84 14.91 6.12
CA ARG A 67 0.10 15.42 7.29
C ARG A 67 -1.27 14.75 7.42
N ARG A 68 -1.98 14.58 6.31
CA ARG A 68 -3.28 13.90 6.31
C ARG A 68 -3.19 12.42 6.67
N LEU A 69 -2.15 11.72 6.20
CA LEU A 69 -1.89 10.33 6.56
C LEU A 69 -1.71 10.18 8.09
N THR A 70 -0.99 11.11 8.72
CA THR A 70 -0.69 11.04 10.17
C THR A 70 -1.83 11.53 11.06
N GLU A 71 -2.55 12.59 10.67
CA GLU A 71 -3.53 13.27 11.55
C GLU A 71 -4.97 12.77 11.38
N HIS A 72 -5.34 12.27 10.20
CA HIS A 72 -6.75 12.11 9.83
C HIS A 72 -7.16 10.69 9.42
N CYS A 73 -6.22 9.77 9.26
CA CYS A 73 -6.56 8.39 8.93
C CYS A 73 -6.89 7.57 10.18
N THR A 74 -8.11 7.06 10.26
CA THR A 74 -8.52 6.01 11.22
C THR A 74 -8.23 4.63 10.63
N GLU A 75 -8.11 3.58 11.45
CA GLU A 75 -7.79 2.20 10.99
C GLU A 75 -8.70 1.71 9.84
N GLU A 76 -9.97 2.11 9.81
CA GLU A 76 -10.92 1.73 8.74
C GLU A 76 -10.78 2.52 7.43
N SER A 77 -10.01 3.62 7.41
CA SER A 77 -9.89 4.57 6.29
C SER A 77 -8.46 4.75 5.81
N PHE A 78 -7.56 3.84 6.21
CA PHE A 78 -6.15 3.93 5.86
C PHE A 78 -5.93 3.58 4.37
N PRO A 79 -5.18 4.36 3.60
CA PRO A 79 -4.92 4.06 2.20
C PRO A 79 -4.08 2.79 2.04
N SER A 80 -4.14 2.19 0.86
CA SER A 80 -3.47 0.92 0.57
C SER A 80 -1.95 0.98 0.85
N LEU A 81 -1.36 -0.18 1.14
CA LEU A 81 0.09 -0.32 1.30
C LEU A 81 0.85 0.21 0.08
N GLU A 82 0.31 -0.02 -1.12
CA GLU A 82 0.87 0.48 -2.39
C GLU A 82 0.86 2.01 -2.45
N PHE A 83 -0.26 2.65 -2.08
CA PHE A 83 -0.38 4.11 -2.06
C PHE A 83 0.65 4.73 -1.10
N ARG A 84 0.81 4.15 0.09
CA ARG A 84 1.76 4.63 1.10
C ARG A 84 3.20 4.39 0.68
N THR A 85 3.49 3.24 0.08
CA THR A 85 4.79 2.93 -0.51
C THR A 85 5.16 3.94 -1.61
N ALA A 86 4.22 4.24 -2.51
CA ALA A 86 4.41 5.26 -3.54
C ALA A 86 4.68 6.65 -2.93
N THR A 87 3.92 7.02 -1.89
CA THR A 87 4.14 8.28 -1.15
C THR A 87 5.55 8.34 -0.57
N GLY A 88 6.00 7.26 0.09
CA GLY A 88 7.36 7.16 0.63
C GLY A 88 8.43 7.31 -0.44
N LYS A 89 8.27 6.67 -1.60
CA LYS A 89 9.20 6.83 -2.74
C LYS A 89 9.27 8.27 -3.23
N MET A 90 8.13 8.95 -3.35
CA MET A 90 8.09 10.35 -3.76
C MET A 90 8.71 11.28 -2.72
N LEU A 91 8.51 11.01 -1.43
CA LEU A 91 9.16 11.74 -0.33
C LEU A 91 10.70 11.60 -0.40
N ILE A 92 11.22 10.43 -0.79
CA ILE A 92 12.65 10.23 -1.06
C ILE A 92 13.12 11.10 -2.23
N GLU A 93 12.36 11.19 -3.32
CA GLU A 93 12.73 12.00 -4.49
C GLU A 93 12.82 13.50 -4.19
N VAL A 94 12.01 14.00 -3.25
CA VAL A 94 12.08 15.37 -2.71
C VAL A 94 12.98 15.49 -1.47
N GLU A 95 13.75 14.45 -1.15
CA GLU A 95 14.77 14.48 -0.08
C GLU A 95 14.20 14.65 1.34
N ARG A 96 12.91 14.35 1.54
CA ARG A 96 12.24 14.35 2.85
C ARG A 96 12.36 12.99 3.53
N TYR A 97 13.60 12.63 3.88
CA TYR A 97 13.96 11.28 4.33
C TYR A 97 13.29 10.85 5.64
N GLU A 98 13.13 11.75 6.62
CA GLU A 98 12.47 11.43 7.90
C GLU A 98 11.00 11.02 7.70
N GLN A 99 10.27 11.81 6.91
CA GLN A 99 8.86 11.52 6.58
C GLN A 99 8.73 10.26 5.73
N ALA A 100 9.68 10.03 4.82
CA ALA A 100 9.73 8.80 4.03
C ALA A 100 9.92 7.57 4.93
N CYS A 101 10.84 7.61 5.91
CA CYS A 101 11.01 6.54 6.88
C CYS A 101 9.73 6.27 7.64
N ASP A 102 9.09 7.30 8.21
CA ASP A 102 7.86 7.14 9.00
C ASP A 102 6.75 6.43 8.22
N VAL A 103 6.49 6.87 6.99
CA VAL A 103 5.48 6.24 6.13
C VAL A 103 5.85 4.80 5.77
N LEU A 104 7.11 4.55 5.36
CA LEU A 104 7.54 3.23 4.90
C LEU A 104 7.65 2.23 6.05
N GLU A 105 8.10 2.64 7.22
CA GLU A 105 8.11 1.80 8.42
C GLU A 105 6.70 1.44 8.87
N GLY A 106 5.75 2.38 8.75
CA GLY A 106 4.32 2.09 8.94
C GLY A 106 3.81 1.00 8.00
N VAL A 107 4.21 1.02 6.73
CA VAL A 107 3.90 -0.06 5.76
C VAL A 107 4.54 -1.38 6.20
N MET A 108 5.80 -1.35 6.66
CA MET A 108 6.53 -2.55 7.09
C MET A 108 5.97 -3.21 8.36
N GLN A 109 5.28 -2.46 9.21
CA GLN A 109 4.58 -3.02 10.37
C GLN A 109 3.37 -3.87 9.95
N GLU A 110 2.79 -3.58 8.79
CA GLU A 110 1.66 -4.34 8.22
C GLU A 110 2.12 -5.48 7.29
N ASP A 111 3.16 -5.24 6.48
CA ASP A 111 3.76 -6.21 5.56
C ASP A 111 5.29 -6.08 5.54
N ASP A 112 5.97 -7.02 6.18
CA ASP A 112 7.43 -7.05 6.27
C ASP A 112 8.09 -7.94 5.19
N GLU A 113 7.31 -8.53 4.29
CA GLU A 113 7.81 -9.45 3.26
C GLU A 113 8.43 -8.72 2.06
N ASN A 114 8.20 -7.41 1.94
CA ASN A 114 8.73 -6.61 0.84
C ASN A 114 10.19 -6.17 1.07
N ALA A 115 11.13 -6.85 0.41
CA ALA A 115 12.56 -6.53 0.46
C ALA A 115 12.91 -5.11 -0.03
N GLU A 116 12.08 -4.51 -0.89
CA GLU A 116 12.27 -3.14 -1.40
C GLU A 116 12.13 -2.11 -0.27
N LEU A 117 11.15 -2.28 0.63
CA LEU A 117 10.91 -1.36 1.74
C LEU A 117 12.13 -1.28 2.66
N TRP A 118 12.72 -2.42 3.00
CA TRP A 118 13.96 -2.50 3.78
C TRP A 118 15.11 -1.71 3.12
N PHE A 119 15.23 -1.77 1.79
CA PHE A 119 16.26 -1.03 1.05
C PHE A 119 15.99 0.47 1.02
N LEU A 120 14.74 0.88 0.84
CA LEU A 120 14.33 2.29 0.80
C LEU A 120 14.58 2.96 2.16
N VAL A 121 14.13 2.35 3.26
CA VAL A 121 14.36 2.86 4.62
C VAL A 121 15.85 2.93 4.96
N ALA A 122 16.63 1.90 4.61
CA ALA A 122 18.09 1.93 4.78
C ALA A 122 18.74 3.10 4.01
N THR A 123 18.24 3.40 2.81
CA THR A 123 18.73 4.49 1.98
C THR A 123 18.39 5.85 2.59
N CYS A 124 17.20 6.00 3.17
CA CYS A 124 16.82 7.19 3.93
C CYS A 124 17.75 7.40 5.14
N TYR A 125 17.96 6.37 5.97
CA TYR A 125 18.88 6.47 7.11
C TYR A 125 20.30 6.86 6.70
N ARG A 126 20.79 6.29 5.59
CA ARG A 126 22.10 6.67 5.04
C ARG A 126 22.13 8.13 4.61
N ALA A 127 21.06 8.64 3.99
CA ALA A 127 20.97 10.04 3.56
C ALA A 127 20.89 11.01 4.75
N MET A 128 20.37 10.56 5.89
CA MET A 128 20.35 11.28 7.16
C MET A 128 21.65 11.13 7.98
N ASP A 129 22.67 10.47 7.45
CA ASP A 129 23.95 10.14 8.12
C ASP A 129 23.83 9.23 9.36
N ASP A 130 22.68 8.56 9.52
CA ASP A 130 22.46 7.53 10.54
C ASP A 130 22.97 6.17 10.04
N LEU A 131 24.30 6.06 9.98
CA LEU A 131 24.99 4.87 9.48
C LEU A 131 24.69 3.59 10.29
N PRO A 132 24.58 3.62 11.63
CA PRO A 132 24.21 2.42 12.39
C PRO A 132 22.88 1.82 11.96
N ASN A 133 21.83 2.64 11.88
CA ASN A 133 20.51 2.17 11.46
C ASN A 133 20.51 1.76 9.99
N ALA A 134 21.16 2.55 9.12
CA ALA A 134 21.26 2.20 7.70
C ALA A 134 21.86 0.80 7.48
N LEU A 135 22.95 0.46 8.19
CA LEU A 135 23.58 -0.85 8.09
C LEU A 135 22.65 -1.98 8.55
N GLU A 136 21.94 -1.80 9.66
CA GLU A 136 21.01 -2.82 10.16
C GLU A 136 19.91 -3.13 9.12
N PHE A 137 19.31 -2.10 8.54
CA PHE A 137 18.26 -2.27 7.53
C PHE A 137 18.80 -2.86 6.22
N PHE A 138 20.01 -2.49 5.77
CA PHE A 138 20.65 -3.13 4.62
C PHE A 138 20.92 -4.63 4.87
N GLU A 139 21.32 -5.01 6.08
CA GLU A 139 21.52 -6.42 6.43
C GLU A 139 20.22 -7.20 6.45
N LYS A 140 19.11 -6.60 6.93
CA LYS A 140 17.78 -7.22 6.85
C LYS A 140 17.35 -7.40 5.40
N CYS A 141 17.47 -6.37 4.57
CA CYS A 141 17.21 -6.46 3.12
C CYS A 141 18.01 -7.59 2.46
N ARG A 142 19.33 -7.67 2.73
CA ARG A 142 20.20 -8.73 2.19
C ARG A 142 19.74 -10.13 2.61
N ARG A 143 19.33 -10.29 3.88
CA ARG A 143 18.80 -11.57 4.39
C ARG A 143 17.52 -11.97 3.66
N MET A 144 16.58 -11.03 3.48
CA MET A 144 15.32 -11.26 2.75
C MET A 144 15.57 -11.66 1.29
N LEU A 145 16.39 -10.91 0.56
CA LEU A 145 16.75 -11.25 -0.82
C LEU A 145 17.42 -12.62 -0.94
N THR A 146 18.24 -12.99 0.05
CA THR A 146 18.87 -14.32 0.08
C THR A 146 17.85 -15.44 0.31
N LYS A 147 16.84 -15.20 1.16
CA LYS A 147 15.73 -16.13 1.40
C LYS A 147 14.90 -16.32 0.12
N MET A 148 14.41 -15.23 -0.48
CA MET A 148 13.64 -15.27 -1.73
C MET A 148 14.40 -15.97 -2.86
N LYS A 149 15.71 -15.70 -3.01
CA LYS A 149 16.54 -16.37 -4.02
C LYS A 149 16.64 -17.89 -3.79
N LYS A 150 16.59 -18.36 -2.54
CA LYS A 150 16.58 -19.79 -2.23
C LYS A 150 15.23 -20.43 -2.53
N GLU A 151 14.14 -19.76 -2.19
CA GLU A 151 12.76 -20.21 -2.48
C GLU A 151 12.55 -20.33 -3.98
N LEU A 152 12.92 -19.30 -4.76
CA LEU A 152 12.84 -19.35 -6.21
C LEU A 152 13.64 -20.51 -6.81
N ARG A 153 14.82 -20.83 -6.25
CA ARG A 153 15.59 -22.01 -6.70
C ARG A 153 14.93 -23.33 -6.35
N HIS A 154 14.14 -23.39 -5.28
CA HIS A 154 13.41 -24.58 -4.89
C HIS A 154 12.21 -24.81 -5.80
N ASP A 155 11.53 -23.74 -6.24
CA ASP A 155 10.43 -23.83 -7.21
C ASP A 155 10.90 -24.46 -8.53
N PHE A 156 12.07 -24.05 -9.04
CA PHE A 156 12.68 -24.69 -10.23
C PHE A 156 13.01 -26.18 -10.01
N TYR A 157 13.30 -26.59 -8.77
CA TYR A 157 13.60 -27.99 -8.44
C TYR A 157 12.32 -28.83 -8.33
N LEU A 158 11.22 -28.23 -7.89
CA LEU A 158 9.90 -28.84 -7.87
C LEU A 158 9.34 -29.00 -9.29
N ASP A 159 9.51 -28.00 -10.16
CA ASP A 159 9.11 -28.11 -11.57
C ASP A 159 9.85 -29.26 -12.27
N ASP A 160 11.17 -29.42 -12.07
CA ASP A 160 11.96 -30.55 -12.62
C ASP A 160 11.47 -31.91 -12.07
N GLN A 161 11.09 -31.97 -10.79
CA GLN A 161 10.47 -33.17 -10.19
C GLN A 161 9.06 -33.46 -10.71
N LEU A 162 8.27 -32.43 -11.03
CA LEU A 162 6.93 -32.57 -11.58
C LEU A 162 6.96 -33.00 -13.05
N GLU A 163 7.90 -32.46 -13.86
CA GLU A 163 8.12 -32.90 -15.24
C GLU A 163 8.52 -34.38 -15.27
N THR A 164 9.47 -34.79 -14.43
CA THR A 164 9.90 -36.20 -14.33
C THR A 164 8.82 -37.14 -13.78
N ALA A 165 7.94 -36.66 -12.89
CA ALA A 165 6.81 -37.46 -12.40
C ALA A 165 5.64 -37.55 -13.40
N GLY A 166 5.47 -36.58 -14.29
CA GLY A 166 4.44 -36.57 -15.33
C GLY A 166 4.70 -37.60 -16.43
N ASP A 167 5.97 -37.82 -16.77
CA ASP A 167 6.40 -38.78 -17.79
C ASP A 167 6.12 -40.24 -17.39
N ASP A 168 6.05 -40.55 -16.10
CA ASP A 168 5.77 -41.91 -15.59
C ASP A 168 4.27 -42.28 -15.67
N SER A 169 3.38 -41.33 -15.99
CA SER A 169 1.93 -41.57 -16.13
C SER A 169 1.49 -41.95 -17.56
N GLY A 170 2.43 -41.98 -18.52
CA GLY A 170 2.19 -42.26 -19.94
C GLY A 170 1.90 -43.72 -20.31
N ASP A 171 2.18 -44.69 -19.42
CA ASP A 171 2.09 -46.13 -19.72
C ASP A 171 0.90 -46.85 -19.07
N ALA A 172 -0.26 -46.20 -18.98
CA ALA A 172 -1.54 -46.87 -18.75
C ALA A 172 -2.27 -47.17 -20.08
N LYS A 173 -1.62 -47.88 -21.01
CA LYS A 173 -2.30 -48.55 -22.12
C LYS A 173 -2.01 -50.05 -22.15
N SER A 174 -3.12 -50.79 -22.16
CA SER A 174 -3.31 -52.18 -22.63
C SER A 174 -2.72 -53.32 -21.79
N VAL A 175 -3.53 -53.80 -20.85
CA VAL A 175 -3.70 -55.25 -20.58
C VAL A 175 -5.22 -55.47 -20.67
N GLY A 176 -5.81 -56.32 -21.49
CA GLY A 176 -5.36 -57.31 -22.45
C GLY A 176 -6.65 -58.06 -22.80
N GLN A 177 -7.18 -57.87 -24.00
CA GLN A 177 -8.20 -58.74 -24.56
C GLN A 177 -7.53 -60.11 -24.76
N GLN A 178 -7.95 -61.11 -23.98
CA GLN A 178 -7.72 -62.50 -24.32
C GLN A 178 -9.06 -63.14 -24.60
N ASP A 179 -9.17 -63.60 -25.83
CA ASP A 179 -10.27 -64.30 -26.45
C ASP A 179 -10.72 -65.51 -25.62
N VAL A 180 -12.01 -65.59 -25.34
CA VAL A 180 -12.65 -66.82 -24.86
C VAL A 180 -12.95 -67.68 -26.08
N GLU A 181 -12.07 -68.64 -26.35
CA GLU A 181 -12.31 -69.77 -27.24
C GLU A 181 -13.27 -70.73 -26.51
N MET A 182 -14.55 -70.72 -26.88
CA MET A 182 -15.54 -71.71 -26.42
C MET A 182 -15.80 -72.69 -27.56
N LYS A 183 -15.27 -73.91 -27.41
CA LYS A 183 -15.65 -75.09 -28.19
C LYS A 183 -16.96 -75.67 -27.65
N GLU A 184 -17.77 -76.12 -28.61
CA GLU A 184 -19.02 -76.92 -28.57
C GLU A 184 -20.34 -76.15 -28.57
#